data_AF-A0A341EGW9-F1
#
_entry.id   AF-A0A341EGW9-F1
#
_cell.length_a   1.000
_cell.length_b   1.000
_cell.length_c   1.000
_cell.angle_alpha   90.00
_cell.angle_beta   90.00
_cell.angle_gamma   90.00
#
_symmetry.space_group_name_H-M   'P 1'
#
loop_
_entity.id
_entity.type
_entity.pdbx_description
1 polymer ?
#
loop_
_entity_poly.entity_id
_entity_poly.type
_entity_poly.pdbx_seq_one_letter_code
_entity_poly.pdbx_strand_id
1 'polypeptide(L)'
;MADTELERAEKRYAQAKARLQALKNRAATRQRKLDTRRKVILGGALLDLAERDSGAAAMLDRLIRNLAREQDRKAFADWDAPSGIASPAPSSSDPDTPS
;
A
#
# COMPACT_ATOMS: atom_id res chain seq x y z
N MET A 1 -16.21 32.14 46.08
CA MET A 1 -16.01 30.70 46.38
C MET A 1 -16.41 29.79 45.21
N ALA A 2 -17.49 30.11 44.48
CA ALA A 2 -17.94 29.35 43.30
C ALA A 2 -16.89 29.26 42.16
N ASP A 3 -16.09 30.31 41.97
CA ASP A 3 -15.06 30.35 40.91
C ASP A 3 -14.01 29.25 41.07
N THR A 4 -13.71 28.85 42.31
CA THR A 4 -12.70 27.81 42.58
C THR A 4 -13.20 26.40 42.32
N GLU A 5 -14.50 26.15 42.43
CA GLU A 5 -15.08 24.84 42.13
C GLU A 5 -15.23 24.63 40.63
N LEU A 6 -15.63 25.70 39.93
CA LEU A 6 -15.74 25.75 38.48
C LEU A 6 -14.37 25.53 37.83
N GLU A 7 -13.33 26.24 38.30
CA GLU A 7 -11.96 26.06 37.80
C GLU A 7 -11.42 24.63 38.05
N ARG A 8 -11.73 24.04 39.22
CA ARG A 8 -11.36 22.64 39.52
C ARG A 8 -12.13 21.64 38.65
N ALA A 9 -13.37 21.93 38.28
CA ALA A 9 -14.17 21.10 37.39
C ALA A 9 -13.63 21.17 35.95
N GLU A 10 -13.31 22.37 35.46
CA GLU A 10 -12.71 22.60 34.15
C GLU A 10 -11.35 21.92 34.01
N LYS A 11 -10.48 22.05 35.02
CA LYS A 11 -9.18 21.36 35.03
C LYS A 11 -9.34 19.84 34.94
N ARG A 12 -10.29 19.26 35.68
CA ARG A 12 -10.59 17.82 35.63
C ARG A 12 -11.13 17.40 34.26
N TYR A 13 -12.02 18.19 33.67
CA TYR A 13 -12.55 17.95 32.32
C TYR A 13 -11.44 18.02 31.26
N ALA A 14 -10.60 19.05 31.30
CA ALA A 14 -9.47 19.19 30.37
C ALA A 14 -8.50 18.00 30.47
N GLN A 15 -8.19 17.55 31.69
CA GLN A 15 -7.36 16.36 31.90
C GLN A 15 -8.03 15.09 31.36
N ALA A 16 -9.32 14.89 31.63
CA ALA A 16 -10.07 13.73 31.12
C ALA A 16 -10.13 13.73 29.59
N LYS A 17 -10.37 14.89 28.97
CA LYS A 17 -10.37 15.07 27.52
C LYS A 17 -9.01 14.80 26.90
N ALA A 18 -7.93 15.27 27.52
CA ALA A 18 -6.56 14.98 27.08
C ALA A 18 -6.24 13.49 27.16
N ARG A 19 -6.64 12.80 28.24
CA ARG A 19 -6.50 11.34 28.38
C ARG A 19 -7.27 10.58 27.31
N LEU A 20 -8.52 10.97 27.05
CA LEU A 20 -9.35 10.39 25.99
C LEU A 20 -8.67 10.53 24.62
N GLN A 21 -8.17 11.73 24.31
CA GLN A 21 -7.48 11.99 23.04
C GLN A 21 -6.20 11.17 22.92
N ALA A 22 -5.42 11.04 23.99
CA ALA A 22 -4.22 10.21 24.01
C ALA A 22 -4.54 8.73 23.72
N LEU A 23 -5.62 8.20 24.30
CA LEU A 23 -6.08 6.84 24.03
C LEU A 23 -6.54 6.65 22.58
N LYS A 24 -7.32 7.60 22.04
CA LYS A 24 -7.73 7.58 20.62
C LYS A 24 -6.52 7.60 19.68
N ASN A 25 -5.54 8.46 19.94
CA ASN A 25 -4.32 8.56 19.15
C ASN A 25 -3.50 7.27 19.20
N ARG A 26 -3.40 6.63 20.38
CA ARG A 26 -2.75 5.33 20.54
C ARG A 26 -3.46 4.24 19.75
N ALA A 27 -4.80 4.17 19.83
CA ALA A 27 -5.59 3.21 19.07
C ALA A 27 -5.41 3.40 17.56
N ALA A 28 -5.52 4.63 17.05
CA ALA A 28 -5.30 4.95 15.65
C ALA A 28 -3.87 4.59 15.19
N THR A 29 -2.86 4.84 16.03
CA THR A 29 -1.48 4.48 15.72
C THR A 29 -1.28 2.97 15.64
N ARG A 30 -1.85 2.20 16.58
CA ARG A 30 -1.82 0.74 16.53
C ARG A 30 -2.51 0.21 15.27
N GLN A 31 -3.67 0.77 14.93
CA GLN A 31 -4.39 0.37 13.73
C GLN A 31 -3.59 0.63 12.45
N ARG A 32 -2.96 1.81 12.33
CA ARG A 32 -2.08 2.12 11.20
C ARG A 32 -0.89 1.16 11.12
N LYS A 33 -0.25 0.83 12.24
CA LYS A 33 0.85 -0.16 12.26
C LYS A 33 0.41 -1.53 11.75
N LEU A 34 -0.75 -2.01 12.19
CA LEU A 34 -1.30 -3.28 11.73
C LEU A 34 -1.67 -3.25 10.26
N ASP A 35 -2.28 -2.16 9.79
CA ASP A 35 -2.63 -1.95 8.39
C ASP A 35 -1.40 -1.91 7.49
N THR A 36 -0.37 -1.14 7.86
CA THR A 36 0.92 -1.13 7.16
C THR A 36 1.53 -2.53 7.10
N ARG A 37 1.54 -3.28 8.22
CA ARG A 37 2.06 -4.65 8.23
C ARG A 37 1.29 -5.57 7.30
N ARG A 38 -0.04 -5.48 7.25
CA ARG A 38 -0.88 -6.28 6.33
C ARG A 38 -0.57 -5.95 4.87
N LYS A 39 -0.44 -4.67 4.55
CA LYS A 39 -0.08 -4.21 3.20
C LYS A 39 1.30 -4.69 2.76
N VAL A 40 2.29 -4.63 3.64
CA VAL A 40 3.64 -5.13 3.36
C VAL A 40 3.65 -6.63 3.12
N ILE A 41 3.00 -7.42 4.00
CA ILE A 41 2.94 -8.88 3.86
C ILE A 41 2.21 -9.26 2.57
N LEU A 42 1.04 -8.66 2.31
CA LEU A 42 0.26 -8.95 1.11
C LEU A 42 1.01 -8.52 -0.16
N GLY A 43 1.68 -7.36 -0.14
CA GLY A 43 2.51 -6.89 -1.24
C GLY A 43 3.65 -7.85 -1.55
N GLY A 44 4.41 -8.27 -0.54
CA GLY A 44 5.47 -9.27 -0.72
C GLY A 44 4.95 -10.59 -1.30
N ALA A 45 3.86 -11.13 -0.75
CA ALA A 45 3.25 -12.35 -1.25
C ALA A 45 2.74 -12.22 -2.70
N LEU A 46 2.26 -11.03 -3.11
CA LEU A 46 1.84 -10.77 -4.48
C LEU A 46 3.05 -10.70 -5.44
N LEU A 47 4.16 -10.11 -5.01
CA LEU A 47 5.41 -10.10 -5.79
C LEU A 47 5.94 -11.53 -5.97
N ASP A 48 6.01 -12.32 -4.90
CA ASP A 48 6.40 -13.73 -4.94
C ASP A 48 5.46 -14.59 -5.82
N LEU A 49 4.19 -14.19 -5.96
CA LEU A 49 3.26 -14.86 -6.86
C LEU A 49 3.52 -14.47 -8.31
N ALA A 50 3.74 -13.18 -8.58
CA ALA A 50 4.00 -12.65 -9.92
C ALA A 50 5.28 -13.22 -10.56
N GLU A 51 6.26 -13.66 -9.77
CA GLU A 51 7.46 -14.33 -10.30
C GLU A 51 7.16 -15.67 -11.00
N ARG A 52 6.09 -16.37 -10.58
CA ARG A 52 5.74 -17.73 -11.05
C ARG A 52 4.41 -17.83 -11.78
N ASP A 53 3.54 -16.83 -11.63
CA ASP A 53 2.22 -16.78 -12.26
C ASP A 53 2.13 -15.56 -13.19
N SER A 54 2.01 -15.81 -14.49
CA SER A 54 1.95 -14.76 -15.51
C SER A 54 0.66 -13.93 -15.45
N GLY A 55 -0.44 -14.49 -14.93
CA GLY A 55 -1.68 -13.75 -14.69
C GLY A 55 -1.53 -12.73 -13.57
N ALA A 56 -0.87 -13.11 -12.48
CA ALA A 56 -0.54 -12.22 -11.37
C ALA A 56 0.44 -11.13 -11.81
N ALA A 57 1.45 -11.45 -12.62
CA ALA A 57 2.37 -10.47 -13.21
C ALA A 57 1.63 -9.44 -14.07
N ALA A 58 0.74 -9.89 -14.97
CA ALA A 58 -0.06 -9.01 -15.81
C ALA A 58 -1.02 -8.12 -15.01
N MET A 59 -1.59 -8.65 -13.92
CA MET A 59 -2.43 -7.88 -13.00
C MET A 59 -1.62 -6.78 -12.29
N LEU A 60 -0.42 -7.12 -11.79
CA LEU A 60 0.47 -6.18 -11.11
C LEU A 60 0.88 -5.02 -12.03
N ASP A 61 1.30 -5.36 -13.26
CA ASP A 61 1.65 -4.40 -14.30
C ASP A 61 0.47 -3.47 -14.66
N ARG A 62 -0.75 -4.03 -14.77
CA ARG A 62 -1.97 -3.21 -14.94
C ARG A 62 -2.22 -2.28 -13.75
N LEU A 63 -1.97 -2.70 -12.52
CA LEU A 63 -2.17 -1.85 -11.34
C LEU A 63 -1.19 -0.66 -11.34
N ILE A 64 0.08 -0.89 -11.65
CA ILE A 64 1.13 0.15 -11.68
C ILE A 64 0.83 1.19 -12.76
N ARG A 65 0.46 0.74 -13.98
CA ARG A 65 0.12 1.66 -15.07
C ARG A 65 -1.09 2.55 -14.79
N ASN A 66 -2.04 2.07 -13.99
CA ASN A 66 -3.27 2.81 -13.65
C ASN A 66 -3.15 3.66 -12.38
N LEU A 67 -1.95 3.84 -11.82
CA LEU A 67 -1.75 4.73 -10.68
C LEU A 67 -2.09 6.18 -11.05
N ALA A 68 -3.07 6.74 -10.34
CA ALA A 68 -3.59 8.09 -10.62
C ALA A 68 -2.57 9.19 -10.28
N ARG A 69 -1.80 9.02 -9.20
CA ARG A 69 -0.87 10.04 -8.70
C ARG A 69 0.47 9.92 -9.40
N GLU A 70 0.96 11.06 -9.90
CA GLU A 70 2.25 11.11 -10.57
C GLU A 70 3.43 10.78 -9.64
N GLN A 71 3.34 11.16 -8.37
CA GLN A 71 4.35 10.80 -7.36
C GLN A 71 4.44 9.28 -7.16
N ASP A 72 3.29 8.59 -7.15
CA ASP A 72 3.26 7.14 -7.01
C ASP A 72 3.83 6.47 -8.27
N ARG A 73 3.53 6.99 -9.47
CA ARG A 73 4.15 6.49 -10.73
C ARG A 73 5.67 6.66 -10.72
N LYS A 74 6.18 7.80 -10.24
CA LYS A 74 7.63 8.04 -10.15
C LYS A 74 8.33 7.06 -9.22
N ALA A 75 7.65 6.55 -8.19
CA ALA A 75 8.22 5.52 -7.31
C ALA A 75 8.50 4.19 -8.02
N PHE A 76 7.92 3.96 -9.21
CA PHE A 76 8.09 2.75 -10.01
C PHE A 76 8.82 2.99 -11.34
N ALA A 77 9.39 4.18 -11.57
CA ALA A 77 10.01 4.52 -12.86
C ALA A 77 11.26 3.68 -13.19
N ASP A 78 12.07 3.37 -12.17
CA ASP A 78 13.30 2.58 -12.30
C ASP A 78 13.14 1.16 -11.73
N TRP A 79 11.90 0.69 -11.59
CA TRP A 79 11.62 -0.61 -10.98
C TRP A 79 11.30 -1.67 -12.05
N ASP A 80 12.13 -2.72 -12.09
CA ASP A 80 11.87 -3.90 -12.90
C ASP A 80 10.81 -4.78 -12.22
N ALA A 81 9.59 -4.72 -12.76
CA ALA A 81 8.50 -5.57 -12.31
C ALA A 81 8.81 -7.05 -12.62
N PRO A 82 8.41 -8.01 -11.75
CA PRO A 82 8.56 -9.42 -12.03
C PRO A 82 7.80 -9.78 -13.31
N SER A 83 8.55 -10.02 -14.38
CA SER A 83 8.02 -10.57 -15.62
C SER A 83 7.81 -12.05 -15.38
N GLY A 84 6.61 -12.45 -14.95
CA GLY A 84 6.22 -13.85 -14.87
C GLY A 84 6.44 -14.50 -16.23
N ILE A 85 7.61 -15.13 -16.38
CA ILE A 85 8.18 -15.78 -17.58
C ILE A 85 7.48 -15.31 -18.87
N ALA A 86 7.88 -14.16 -19.39
CA ALA A 86 7.60 -13.81 -20.76
C ALA A 86 8.39 -14.77 -21.66
N SER A 87 7.71 -15.73 -22.29
CA SER A 87 8.25 -16.41 -23.48
C SER A 87 8.72 -15.33 -24.47
N PRO A 88 9.94 -15.43 -25.01
CA PRO A 88 10.46 -14.43 -25.93
C PRO A 88 9.72 -14.53 -27.27
N ALA A 89 9.13 -13.39 -27.68
CA ALA A 89 8.79 -12.92 -29.02
C ALA A 89 8.05 -13.86 -30.01
N PRO A 90 7.13 -13.34 -30.85
CA PRO A 90 6.69 -14.07 -32.03
C PRO A 90 7.89 -14.20 -32.98
N SER A 91 8.42 -15.42 -33.10
CA SER A 91 9.27 -15.78 -34.22
C SER A 91 8.48 -15.52 -35.50
N SER A 92 8.86 -14.49 -36.25
CA SER A 92 8.55 -14.39 -37.67
C SER A 92 9.31 -15.51 -38.38
N SER A 93 8.84 -16.73 -38.24
CA SER A 93 9.13 -17.82 -39.16
C SER A 93 8.17 -17.64 -40.33
N ASP A 94 8.62 -16.87 -41.32
CA ASP A 94 8.03 -16.90 -42.65
C ASP A 94 8.17 -18.33 -43.21
N PRO A 95 7.07 -19.01 -43.55
CA PRO A 95 7.14 -20.30 -44.22
C PRO A 95 7.34 -20.09 -45.72
N ASP A 96 8.29 -20.86 -46.27
CA ASP A 96 8.33 -21.38 -47.63
C ASP A 96 7.77 -20.53 -48.80
N THR A 97 8.67 -20.14 -49.71
CA THR A 97 8.32 -20.09 -51.14
C THR A 97 9.20 -21.10 -51.89
N PRO A 98 8.65 -22.20 -52.43
CA PRO A 98 9.41 -23.16 -53.21
C PRO A 98 9.52 -22.72 -54.68
N SER A 99 10.70 -22.99 -55.26
CA SER A 99 11.07 -23.25 -56.67
C SER A 99 10.46 -22.38 -57.78
#